data_AF-A0A1B9F210-F1
#
_entry.id   AF-A0A1B9F210-F1
#
_cell.length_a   1.000
_cell.length_b   1.000
_cell.length_c   1.000
_cell.angle_alpha   90.00
_cell.angle_beta   90.00
_cell.angle_gamma   90.00
#
_symmetry.space_group_name_H-M   'P 1'
#
loop_
_entity.id
_entity.type
_entity.pdbx_description
1 polymer ?
#
loop_
_entity_poly.entity_id
_entity_poly.type
_entity_poly.pdbx_seq_one_letter_code
_entity_poly.pdbx_strand_id
1 'polypeptide(L)'
;MSDTSPTTPGPEPFRIPDGDLDDLASTLAKTMAEVRQHGALLDRLGSDPVPVANQHTDDVPEAEAADSAQGEGPASVFILALGGEAYTAELTALSDWVNYLFLPVYGREISSSRPWCARWDEHPEAVARLHALWLAWQQLTDTEAGLSGPSTWHRDHLDQALVHLRAPDGPFAACTTSPTRPNHRVLVTPAPEQSGATE
;
A
#
# COMPACT_ATOMS: atom_id res chain seq x y z
N MET A 1 -63.75 24.05 -12.41
CA MET A 1 -62.70 24.46 -11.46
C MET A 1 -61.50 24.83 -12.29
N SER A 2 -61.07 26.08 -12.20
CA SER A 2 -59.93 26.63 -12.94
C SER A 2 -58.64 26.14 -12.28
N ASP A 3 -57.79 25.44 -13.02
CA ASP A 3 -56.41 25.19 -12.59
C ASP A 3 -55.56 26.38 -13.02
N THR A 4 -55.00 27.10 -12.05
CA THR A 4 -54.03 28.18 -12.29
C THR A 4 -52.86 27.93 -11.34
N SER A 5 -51.91 27.12 -11.78
CA SER A 5 -50.62 27.00 -11.09
C SER A 5 -49.67 28.09 -11.60
N PRO A 6 -48.95 28.82 -10.74
CA PRO A 6 -48.02 29.86 -11.15
C PRO A 6 -46.69 29.24 -11.62
N THR A 7 -46.28 29.57 -12.85
CA THR A 7 -44.95 29.29 -13.38
C THR A 7 -43.91 30.14 -12.64
N THR A 8 -42.97 29.50 -11.93
CA THR A 8 -41.78 30.15 -11.37
C THR A 8 -40.72 30.32 -12.47
N PRO A 9 -40.11 31.51 -12.67
CA PRO A 9 -39.06 31.68 -13.66
C PRO A 9 -37.78 30.94 -13.21
N GLY A 10 -37.20 30.16 -14.12
CA GLY A 10 -35.97 29.39 -13.86
C GLY A 10 -34.74 30.29 -13.68
N PRO A 11 -33.67 29.76 -13.05
CA PRO A 11 -32.44 30.52 -12.77
C PRO A 11 -31.77 30.98 -14.08
N GLU A 12 -31.33 32.24 -14.12
CA GLU A 12 -30.61 32.78 -15.27
C GLU A 12 -29.30 32.03 -15.51
N PRO A 13 -28.94 31.75 -16.77
CA PRO A 13 -27.70 31.06 -17.09
C PRO A 13 -26.49 31.91 -16.67
N PHE A 14 -25.60 31.32 -15.88
CA PHE A 14 -24.29 31.88 -15.54
C PHE A 14 -23.54 32.24 -16.83
N ARG A 15 -23.37 33.54 -17.10
CA ARG A 15 -22.53 34.02 -18.19
C ARG A 15 -21.11 34.21 -17.68
N ILE A 16 -20.21 33.36 -18.15
CA ILE A 16 -18.77 33.51 -17.92
C ILE A 16 -18.28 34.62 -18.87
N PRO A 17 -17.52 35.63 -18.38
CA PRO A 17 -16.90 36.64 -19.24
C PRO A 17 -15.97 36.00 -20.28
N ASP A 18 -15.97 36.49 -21.52
CA ASP A 18 -15.18 35.90 -22.62
C ASP A 18 -13.67 35.83 -22.31
N GLY A 19 -13.14 36.75 -21.49
CA GLY A 19 -11.74 36.73 -21.04
C GLY A 19 -11.38 35.51 -20.18
N ASP A 20 -12.30 35.03 -19.34
CA ASP A 20 -12.07 33.84 -18.52
C ASP A 20 -12.11 32.55 -19.38
N LEU A 21 -12.85 32.57 -20.50
CA LEU A 21 -12.88 31.48 -21.47
C LEU A 21 -11.57 31.38 -22.25
N ASP A 22 -10.97 32.51 -22.63
CA ASP A 22 -9.68 32.56 -23.31
C ASP A 22 -8.53 32.09 -22.39
N ASP A 23 -8.58 32.44 -21.10
CA ASP A 23 -7.61 31.96 -20.10
C ASP A 23 -7.75 30.45 -19.85
N LEU A 24 -8.98 29.93 -19.78
CA LEU A 24 -9.24 28.50 -19.67
C LEU A 24 -8.78 27.74 -20.92
N ALA A 25 -9.07 28.27 -22.11
CA ALA A 25 -8.64 27.71 -23.38
C ALA A 25 -7.11 27.69 -23.50
N SER A 26 -6.44 28.76 -23.05
CA SER A 26 -4.98 28.85 -22.99
C SER A 26 -4.38 27.83 -22.01
N THR A 27 -5.02 27.67 -20.85
CA THR A 27 -4.61 26.68 -19.85
C THR A 27 -4.77 25.25 -20.39
N LEU A 28 -5.89 24.94 -21.04
CA LEU A 28 -6.13 23.64 -21.67
C LEU A 28 -5.15 23.38 -22.82
N ALA A 29 -4.85 24.38 -23.64
CA ALA A 29 -3.87 24.25 -24.72
C ALA A 29 -2.47 23.94 -24.16
N LYS A 30 -2.10 24.57 -23.04
CA LYS A 30 -0.84 24.32 -22.35
C LYS A 30 -0.76 22.91 -21.77
N THR A 31 -1.81 22.45 -21.08
CA THR A 31 -1.82 21.07 -20.53
C THR A 31 -1.79 20.02 -21.64
N MET A 32 -2.52 20.22 -22.73
CA MET A 32 -2.48 19.31 -23.89
C MET A 32 -1.11 19.26 -24.56
N ALA A 33 -0.37 20.38 -24.60
CA ALA A 33 0.99 20.41 -25.12
C ALA A 33 1.95 19.60 -24.24
N GLU A 34 1.83 19.74 -22.92
CA GLU A 34 2.64 19.01 -21.94
C GLU A 34 2.36 17.50 -21.98
N VAL A 35 1.10 17.09 -22.12
CA VAL A 35 0.71 15.68 -22.30
C VAL A 35 1.34 15.08 -23.57
N ARG A 36 1.35 15.81 -24.69
CA ARG A 36 2.01 15.33 -25.93
C ARG A 36 3.52 15.21 -25.76
N GLN A 37 4.14 16.13 -25.03
CA GLN A 37 5.57 16.08 -24.72
C GLN A 37 5.92 14.84 -23.89
N HIS A 38 5.11 14.50 -22.88
CA HIS A 38 5.29 13.26 -22.12
C HIS A 38 5.10 12.02 -22.98
N GLY A 39 4.12 12.01 -23.90
CA GLY A 39 3.94 10.91 -24.86
C GLY A 39 5.18 10.68 -25.73
N ALA A 40 5.81 11.73 -26.25
CA ALA A 40 7.03 11.62 -27.04
C ALA A 40 8.24 11.16 -26.22
N LEU A 41 8.29 11.46 -24.92
CA LEU A 41 9.34 10.98 -24.01
C LEU A 41 9.16 9.48 -23.74
N LEU A 42 7.93 9.04 -23.49
CA LEU A 42 7.59 7.61 -23.32
C LEU A 42 7.87 6.79 -24.58
N ASP A 43 7.55 7.33 -25.76
CA ASP A 43 7.81 6.65 -27.05
C ASP A 43 9.32 6.47 -27.32
N ARG A 44 10.14 7.42 -26.84
CA ARG A 44 11.61 7.33 -26.88
C ARG A 44 12.17 6.31 -25.89
N LEU A 45 11.60 6.21 -24.69
CA LEU A 45 11.99 5.20 -23.70
C LEU A 45 11.57 3.79 -24.13
N GLY A 46 10.48 3.65 -24.89
CA GLY A 46 10.01 2.37 -25.42
C GLY A 46 10.70 1.91 -26.71
N SER A 47 11.41 2.80 -27.40
CA SER A 47 12.07 2.50 -28.68
C SER A 47 13.59 2.35 -28.50
N ASP A 48 14.03 1.31 -27.80
CA ASP A 48 15.43 0.87 -27.90
C ASP A 48 15.60 0.10 -29.23
N PRO A 49 16.58 0.48 -30.08
CA PRO A 49 16.82 -0.22 -31.33
C PRO A 49 17.47 -1.57 -31.04
N VAL A 50 16.76 -2.65 -31.35
CA VAL A 50 17.33 -4.00 -31.39
C VAL A 50 18.46 -4.03 -32.43
N PRO A 51 19.73 -4.28 -32.06
CA PRO A 51 20.77 -4.47 -33.05
C PRO A 51 20.62 -5.87 -33.64
N VAL A 52 20.29 -5.93 -34.92
CA VAL A 52 20.30 -7.16 -35.70
C VAL A 52 21.77 -7.51 -35.99
N ALA A 53 22.26 -8.63 -35.46
CA ALA A 53 23.53 -9.22 -35.88
C ALA A 53 23.40 -10.75 -36.03
N ASN A 54 23.83 -11.22 -37.19
CA ASN A 54 23.77 -12.60 -37.70
C ASN A 54 24.82 -13.54 -37.06
N GLN A 55 24.41 -14.79 -36.90
CA GLN A 55 25.11 -16.07 -37.16
C GLN A 55 26.42 -16.46 -36.40
N HIS A 56 26.25 -17.46 -35.52
CA HIS A 56 26.98 -18.75 -35.39
C HIS A 56 28.52 -18.78 -35.21
N THR A 57 29.02 -19.25 -34.06
CA THR A 57 29.52 -20.64 -33.82
C THR A 57 30.14 -20.80 -32.41
N ASP A 58 29.77 -21.93 -31.78
CA ASP A 58 30.44 -22.81 -30.79
C ASP A 58 31.14 -22.33 -29.49
N ASP A 59 30.91 -23.17 -28.47
CA ASP A 59 31.51 -23.35 -27.13
C ASP A 59 30.98 -22.56 -25.89
N VAL A 60 30.79 -23.30 -24.80
CA VAL A 60 30.06 -23.00 -23.54
C VAL A 60 30.94 -23.47 -22.36
N PRO A 61 30.96 -22.83 -21.16
CA PRO A 61 31.01 -21.40 -20.85
C PRO A 61 32.03 -21.06 -19.74
N GLU A 62 32.40 -19.78 -19.68
CA GLU A 62 33.12 -19.14 -18.58
C GLU A 62 32.11 -18.63 -17.54
N ALA A 63 32.35 -18.94 -16.26
CA ALA A 63 31.53 -18.48 -15.13
C ALA A 63 32.07 -17.14 -14.63
N GLU A 64 31.66 -16.06 -15.28
CA GLU A 64 31.77 -14.70 -14.74
C GLU A 64 30.40 -14.17 -14.34
N ALA A 65 30.41 -13.49 -13.20
CA ALA A 65 29.25 -13.04 -12.44
C ALA A 65 28.26 -12.27 -13.32
N ALA A 66 27.05 -12.82 -13.42
CA ALA A 66 25.90 -12.09 -13.92
C ALA A 66 25.51 -11.01 -12.89
N ASP A 67 25.93 -9.78 -13.16
CA ASP A 67 25.26 -8.58 -12.70
C ASP A 67 23.87 -8.55 -13.35
N SER A 68 22.88 -9.11 -12.66
CA SER A 68 21.47 -9.06 -13.04
C SER A 68 20.77 -7.98 -12.22
N ALA A 69 20.97 -6.72 -12.60
CA ALA A 69 20.09 -5.61 -12.20
C ALA A 69 19.29 -5.14 -13.43
N GLN A 70 18.47 -6.05 -13.94
CA GLN A 70 17.41 -5.73 -14.89
C GLN A 70 16.20 -5.20 -14.09
N GLY A 71 15.63 -4.08 -14.55
CA GLY A 71 14.50 -3.44 -13.89
C GLY A 71 13.28 -4.35 -13.85
N GLU A 72 12.89 -4.76 -12.66
CA GLU A 72 11.66 -5.49 -12.39
C GLU A 72 11.03 -4.84 -11.16
N GLY A 73 9.80 -4.33 -11.30
CA GLY A 73 9.03 -3.86 -10.16
C GLY A 73 8.88 -4.96 -9.10
N PRO A 74 8.51 -4.62 -7.86
CA PRO A 74 8.42 -5.62 -6.80
C PRO A 74 7.44 -6.72 -7.20
N ALA A 75 7.91 -7.98 -7.19
CA ALA A 75 7.10 -9.15 -7.54
C ALA A 75 5.89 -9.36 -6.60
N SER A 76 5.90 -8.67 -5.45
CA SER A 76 4.81 -8.65 -4.48
C SER A 76 4.81 -7.33 -3.72
N VAL A 77 3.63 -6.83 -3.40
CA VAL A 77 3.45 -5.68 -2.50
C VAL A 77 3.58 -6.05 -1.03
N PHE A 78 3.54 -7.35 -0.69
CA PHE A 78 3.50 -7.77 0.70
C PHE A 78 4.88 -7.70 1.37
N ILE A 79 4.95 -7.09 2.56
CA ILE A 79 6.22 -6.70 3.20
C ILE A 79 7.19 -7.87 3.42
N LEU A 80 6.68 -9.10 3.63
CA LEU A 80 7.53 -10.28 3.83
C LEU A 80 8.28 -10.72 2.57
N ALA A 81 7.85 -10.27 1.40
CA ALA A 81 8.51 -10.55 0.13
C ALA A 81 9.49 -9.44 -0.28
N LEU A 82 9.56 -8.34 0.48
CA LEU A 82 10.45 -7.23 0.20
C LEU A 82 11.83 -7.45 0.84
N GLY A 83 12.88 -6.96 0.17
CA GLY A 83 14.26 -6.97 0.66
C GLY A 83 14.87 -5.57 0.71
N GLY A 84 15.98 -5.44 1.45
CA GLY A 84 16.84 -4.25 1.44
C GLY A 84 16.12 -2.92 1.71
N GLU A 85 16.37 -1.94 0.84
CA GLU A 85 15.79 -0.60 0.97
C GLU A 85 14.26 -0.60 0.82
N ALA A 86 13.70 -1.45 -0.05
CA ALA A 86 12.26 -1.54 -0.25
C ALA A 86 11.53 -1.99 1.03
N TYR A 87 12.07 -3.01 1.72
CA TYR A 87 11.55 -3.43 3.02
C TYR A 87 11.59 -2.30 4.05
N THR A 88 12.69 -1.55 4.09
CA THR A 88 12.90 -0.47 5.06
C THR A 88 11.92 0.69 4.83
N ALA A 89 11.72 1.07 3.57
CA ALA A 89 10.75 2.09 3.18
C ALA A 89 9.31 1.66 3.56
N GLU A 90 8.95 0.42 3.23
CA GLU A 90 7.62 -0.13 3.53
C GLU A 90 7.36 -0.20 5.04
N LEU A 91 8.34 -0.68 5.82
CA LEU A 91 8.23 -0.75 7.29
C LEU A 91 8.11 0.64 7.91
N THR A 92 8.78 1.65 7.35
CA THR A 92 8.66 3.04 7.79
C THR A 92 7.24 3.58 7.55
N ALA A 93 6.71 3.41 6.33
CA ALA A 93 5.35 3.84 6.00
C ALA A 93 4.29 3.11 6.85
N LEU A 94 4.46 1.80 7.07
CA LEU A 94 3.62 1.03 7.97
C LEU A 94 3.70 1.57 9.40
N SER A 95 4.90 1.91 9.87
CA SER A 95 5.11 2.45 11.21
C SER A 95 4.41 3.80 11.40
N ASP A 96 4.46 4.67 10.40
CA ASP A 96 3.74 5.94 10.44
C ASP A 96 2.23 5.70 10.52
N TRP A 97 1.68 4.80 9.69
CA TRP A 97 0.27 4.46 9.77
C TRP A 97 -0.11 3.87 11.13
N VAL A 98 0.73 2.99 11.70
CA VAL A 98 0.49 2.40 13.02
C VAL A 98 0.45 3.48 14.11
N ASN A 99 1.43 4.39 14.12
CA ASN A 99 1.59 5.39 15.18
C ASN A 99 0.60 6.56 15.06
N TYR A 100 0.28 6.99 13.84
CA TYR A 100 -0.49 8.21 13.61
C TYR A 100 -1.97 7.96 13.27
N LEU A 101 -2.35 6.74 12.88
CA LEU A 101 -3.75 6.40 12.60
C LEU A 101 -4.23 5.21 13.42
N PHE A 102 -3.57 4.05 13.32
CA PHE A 102 -4.08 2.82 13.92
C PHE A 102 -4.17 2.88 15.44
N LEU A 103 -3.07 3.24 16.12
CA LEU A 103 -3.05 3.30 17.58
C LEU A 103 -3.94 4.42 18.15
N PRO A 104 -3.92 5.65 17.63
CA PRO A 104 -4.81 6.71 18.12
C PRO A 104 -6.30 6.36 18.00
N VAL A 105 -6.70 5.63 16.96
CA VAL A 105 -8.12 5.34 16.69
C VAL A 105 -8.57 3.98 17.25
N TYR A 106 -7.74 2.95 17.11
CA TYR A 106 -8.11 1.55 17.41
C TYR A 106 -7.28 0.93 18.55
N GLY A 107 -6.25 1.62 19.03
CA GLY A 107 -5.34 1.19 20.10
C GLY A 107 -5.95 1.29 21.50
N ARG A 108 -7.12 0.66 21.71
CA ARG A 108 -7.79 0.53 23.03
C ARG A 108 -6.81 0.12 24.13
N GLU A 109 -7.15 0.42 25.39
CA GLU A 109 -6.34 0.16 26.58
C GLU A 109 -5.57 -1.18 26.56
N ILE A 110 -4.31 -1.14 26.97
CA ILE A 110 -3.44 -2.32 27.08
C ILE A 110 -3.80 -3.07 28.36
N SER A 111 -4.11 -4.36 28.23
CA SER A 111 -4.43 -5.25 29.34
C SER A 111 -3.83 -6.64 29.11
N SER A 112 -3.95 -7.54 30.09
CA SER A 112 -3.61 -8.96 29.91
C SER A 112 -4.48 -9.67 28.88
N SER A 113 -5.71 -9.19 28.63
CA SER A 113 -6.59 -9.74 27.60
C SER A 113 -6.39 -9.11 26.22
N ARG A 114 -5.67 -7.98 26.15
CA ARG A 114 -5.37 -7.22 24.93
C ARG A 114 -3.95 -6.64 25.01
N PRO A 115 -2.90 -7.47 24.96
CA PRO A 115 -1.53 -6.97 24.98
C PRO A 115 -1.24 -6.07 23.79
N TRP A 116 -0.19 -5.25 23.92
CA TRP A 116 0.42 -4.51 22.82
C TRP A 116 1.92 -4.41 23.06
N CYS A 117 2.73 -4.45 22.02
CA CYS A 117 4.17 -4.27 22.11
C CYS A 117 4.57 -2.95 21.45
N ALA A 118 5.29 -2.08 22.16
CA ALA A 118 5.82 -0.85 21.57
C ALA A 118 6.89 -1.12 20.50
N ARG A 119 7.54 -2.30 20.58
CA ARG A 119 8.51 -2.82 19.61
C ARG A 119 7.86 -3.90 18.75
N TRP A 120 6.68 -3.59 18.20
CA TRP A 120 5.87 -4.56 17.45
C TRP A 120 6.54 -4.99 16.14
N ASP A 121 7.40 -4.14 15.59
CA ASP A 121 8.22 -4.37 14.41
C ASP A 121 9.24 -5.50 14.59
N GLU A 122 9.66 -5.78 15.83
CA GLU A 122 10.48 -6.95 16.16
C GLU A 122 9.69 -8.27 16.14
N HIS A 123 8.36 -8.24 15.96
CA HIS A 123 7.51 -9.43 15.88
C HIS A 123 7.10 -9.71 14.41
N PRO A 124 7.69 -10.69 13.71
CA PRO A 124 7.43 -10.92 12.28
C PRO A 124 5.95 -11.17 11.95
N GLU A 125 5.24 -11.91 12.80
CA GLU A 125 3.80 -12.14 12.64
C GLU A 125 3.00 -10.84 12.80
N ALA A 126 3.38 -9.96 13.74
CA ALA A 126 2.72 -8.68 13.92
C ALA A 126 2.93 -7.78 12.70
N VAL A 127 4.17 -7.70 12.19
CA VAL A 127 4.50 -6.98 10.96
C VAL A 127 3.63 -7.47 9.80
N ALA A 128 3.56 -8.78 9.59
CA ALA A 128 2.76 -9.38 8.52
C ALA A 128 1.27 -9.04 8.64
N ARG A 129 0.69 -9.18 9.84
CA ARG A 129 -0.73 -8.90 10.09
C ARG A 129 -1.07 -7.42 9.98
N LEU A 130 -0.23 -6.54 10.52
CA LEU A 130 -0.42 -5.09 10.44
C LEU A 130 -0.26 -4.59 9.00
N HIS A 131 0.70 -5.13 8.25
CA HIS A 131 0.88 -4.78 6.85
C HIS A 131 -0.32 -5.21 5.99
N ALA A 132 -0.79 -6.45 6.14
CA ALA A 132 -2.01 -6.91 5.45
C ALA A 132 -3.24 -6.05 5.80
N LEU A 133 -3.39 -5.68 7.07
CA LEU A 133 -4.47 -4.80 7.52
C LEU A 133 -4.37 -3.40 6.89
N TRP A 134 -3.15 -2.87 6.78
CA TRP A 134 -2.88 -1.57 6.18
C TRP A 134 -3.13 -1.57 4.66
N LEU A 135 -2.71 -2.61 3.93
CA LEU A 135 -3.03 -2.77 2.51
C LEU A 135 -4.55 -2.83 2.28
N ALA A 136 -5.27 -3.58 3.11
CA ALA A 136 -6.74 -3.62 3.04
C ALA A 136 -7.36 -2.26 3.37
N TRP A 137 -6.77 -1.51 4.30
CA TRP A 137 -7.21 -0.15 4.63
C TRP A 137 -7.06 0.77 3.41
N GLN A 138 -5.91 0.77 2.76
CA GLN A 138 -5.67 1.57 1.55
C GLN A 138 -6.71 1.23 0.47
N GLN A 139 -6.89 -0.05 0.16
CA GLN A 139 -7.82 -0.50 -0.88
C GLN A 139 -9.28 -0.15 -0.58
N LEU A 140 -9.73 -0.32 0.67
CA LEU A 140 -11.15 -0.21 1.03
C LEU A 140 -11.53 1.18 1.55
N THR A 141 -10.57 2.08 1.76
CA THR A 141 -10.83 3.48 2.10
C THR A 141 -10.46 4.46 0.99
N ASP A 142 -9.95 3.94 -0.13
CA ASP A 142 -9.77 4.69 -1.37
C ASP A 142 -11.09 5.30 -1.87
N THR A 143 -11.00 6.40 -2.60
CA THR A 143 -12.18 7.08 -3.17
C THR A 143 -12.96 6.20 -4.13
N GLU A 144 -12.29 5.27 -4.81
CA GLU A 144 -12.91 4.34 -5.75
C GLU A 144 -13.54 3.11 -5.07
N ALA A 145 -13.31 2.88 -3.78
CA ALA A 145 -13.85 1.73 -3.04
C ALA A 145 -15.37 1.81 -2.78
N GLY A 146 -15.97 2.99 -3.00
CA GLY A 146 -17.37 3.27 -2.72
C GLY A 146 -17.68 3.49 -1.24
N LEU A 147 -18.88 4.03 -0.97
CA LEU A 147 -19.26 4.48 0.38
C LEU A 147 -19.30 3.36 1.44
N SER A 148 -19.43 2.10 1.04
CA SER A 148 -19.42 0.94 1.93
C SER A 148 -18.02 0.39 2.24
N GLY A 149 -16.99 0.87 1.54
CA GLY A 149 -15.60 0.41 1.71
C GLY A 149 -15.12 0.44 3.17
N PRO A 150 -15.23 1.58 3.88
CA PRO A 150 -14.80 1.67 5.27
C PRO A 150 -15.53 0.69 6.19
N SER A 151 -16.83 0.47 6.00
CA SER A 151 -17.60 -0.52 6.78
C SER A 151 -17.11 -1.95 6.53
N THR A 152 -16.82 -2.27 5.27
CA THR A 152 -16.26 -3.56 4.87
C THR A 152 -14.88 -3.78 5.48
N TRP A 153 -14.02 -2.76 5.48
CA TRP A 153 -12.71 -2.83 6.11
C TRP A 153 -12.78 -3.13 7.60
N HIS A 154 -13.68 -2.46 8.33
CA HIS A 154 -13.86 -2.73 9.77
C HIS A 154 -14.29 -4.17 10.03
N ARG A 155 -15.36 -4.61 9.33
CA ARG A 155 -15.99 -5.91 9.53
C ARG A 155 -15.09 -7.07 9.15
N ASP A 156 -14.45 -7.00 7.99
CA ASP A 156 -13.77 -8.15 7.39
C ASP A 156 -12.26 -8.20 7.70
N HIS A 157 -11.66 -7.05 8.03
CA HIS A 157 -10.21 -6.95 8.19
C HIS A 157 -9.80 -6.49 9.59
N LEU A 158 -10.28 -5.33 10.05
CA LEU A 158 -9.84 -4.74 11.32
C LEU A 158 -10.21 -5.61 12.52
N ASP A 159 -11.48 -5.98 12.65
CA ASP A 159 -11.97 -6.70 13.83
C ASP A 159 -11.28 -8.07 13.94
N GLN A 160 -11.13 -8.76 12.81
CA GLN A 160 -10.42 -10.04 12.75
C GLN A 160 -8.93 -9.88 13.07
N ALA A 161 -8.26 -8.86 12.52
CA ALA A 161 -6.86 -8.60 12.81
C ALA A 161 -6.63 -8.32 14.30
N LEU A 162 -7.50 -7.52 14.93
CA LEU A 162 -7.41 -7.19 16.36
C LEU A 162 -7.62 -8.42 17.26
N VAL A 163 -8.55 -9.32 16.90
CA VAL A 163 -8.80 -10.56 17.65
C VAL A 163 -7.53 -11.42 17.74
N HIS A 164 -6.74 -11.52 16.67
CA HIS A 164 -5.52 -12.35 16.65
C HIS A 164 -4.29 -11.60 17.14
N LEU A 165 -4.07 -10.37 16.65
CA LEU A 165 -2.88 -9.59 16.97
C LEU A 165 -2.76 -9.28 18.46
N ARG A 166 -3.90 -9.00 19.10
CA ARG A 166 -4.00 -8.68 20.53
C ARG A 166 -4.65 -9.81 21.33
N ALA A 167 -4.61 -11.05 20.84
CA ALA A 167 -5.01 -12.20 21.63
C ALA A 167 -4.04 -12.40 22.81
N PRO A 168 -4.49 -12.91 23.98
CA PRO A 168 -3.61 -13.23 25.10
C PRO A 168 -2.54 -14.28 24.77
N ASP A 169 -2.81 -15.12 23.78
CA ASP A 169 -1.97 -16.16 23.20
C ASP A 169 -1.41 -15.78 21.81
N GLY A 170 -1.58 -14.52 21.40
CA GLY A 170 -1.12 -13.99 20.11
C GLY A 170 0.36 -13.59 20.10
N PRO A 171 0.82 -12.87 19.05
CA PRO A 171 2.23 -12.52 18.87
C PRO A 171 2.80 -11.64 20.00
N PHE A 172 1.93 -10.94 20.74
CA PHE A 172 2.29 -10.12 21.89
C PHE A 172 2.04 -10.79 23.25
N ALA A 173 1.76 -12.09 23.30
CA ALA A 173 1.44 -12.82 24.53
C ALA A 173 2.50 -12.69 25.64
N ALA A 174 3.78 -12.53 25.26
CA ALA A 174 4.89 -12.34 26.18
C ALA A 174 5.38 -10.89 26.29
N CYS A 175 4.57 -9.92 25.85
CA CYS A 175 4.91 -8.50 25.84
C CYS A 175 4.07 -7.71 26.86
N THR A 176 3.97 -6.39 26.66
CA THR A 176 3.36 -5.47 27.62
C THR A 176 1.87 -5.74 27.77
N THR A 177 1.46 -6.08 28.99
CA THR A 177 0.06 -6.29 29.41
C THR A 177 -0.44 -5.20 30.36
N SER A 178 0.43 -4.25 30.74
CA SER A 178 0.10 -3.08 31.54
C SER A 178 1.00 -1.91 31.12
N PRO A 179 0.46 -0.71 30.82
CA PRO A 179 1.27 0.45 30.41
C PRO A 179 2.35 0.85 31.42
N THR A 180 2.14 0.59 32.71
CA THR A 180 3.08 0.95 33.79
C THR A 180 4.21 -0.07 33.96
N ARG A 181 4.11 -1.23 33.31
CA ARG A 181 5.12 -2.30 33.35
C ARG A 181 5.40 -2.77 31.92
N PRO A 182 6.19 -1.99 31.16
CA PRO A 182 6.58 -2.39 29.82
C PRO A 182 7.39 -3.70 29.88
N ASN A 183 7.05 -4.62 28.99
CA ASN A 183 7.78 -5.85 28.75
C ASN A 183 7.80 -6.14 27.25
N HIS A 184 8.86 -6.79 26.79
CA HIS A 184 8.97 -7.25 25.43
C HIS A 184 9.74 -8.57 25.42
N ARG A 185 9.18 -9.55 24.70
CA ARG A 185 9.86 -10.80 24.37
C ARG A 185 9.23 -11.38 23.10
N VAL A 186 10.03 -11.55 22.06
CA VAL A 186 9.63 -12.32 20.87
C VAL A 186 9.59 -13.80 21.23
N LEU A 187 8.46 -14.46 20.93
CA LEU A 187 8.32 -15.90 21.10
C LEU A 187 9.07 -16.65 19.99
N VAL A 188 9.78 -17.70 20.36
CA VAL A 188 10.53 -18.53 19.39
C VAL A 188 9.56 -19.44 18.65
N THR A 189 9.54 -19.33 17.32
CA THR A 189 8.83 -20.28 16.46
C THR A 189 9.58 -21.62 16.45
N PRO A 190 8.89 -22.77 16.56
CA PRO A 190 9.53 -24.07 16.39
C PRO A 190 10.21 -24.14 15.02
N ALA A 191 11.42 -24.69 14.98
CA ALA A 191 12.15 -24.86 13.73
C ALA A 191 11.38 -25.83 12.81
N PRO A 192 11.29 -25.55 11.50
CA PRO A 192 10.75 -26.51 10.56
C PRO A 192 11.66 -27.75 10.53
N GLU A 193 11.04 -28.93 10.46
CA GLU A 193 11.76 -30.17 10.18
C GLU A 193 12.46 -30.01 8.83
N GLN A 194 13.79 -29.96 8.82
CA GLN A 194 14.54 -30.03 7.56
C GLN A 194 14.43 -31.47 7.10
N SER A 195 13.64 -31.73 6.05
CA SER A 195 13.67 -33.05 5.39
C SER A 195 15.10 -33.29 4.93
N GLY A 196 15.82 -34.11 5.67
CA GLY A 196 17.17 -34.53 5.33
C GLY A 196 17.16 -35.12 3.94
N ALA A 197 18.00 -34.57 3.07
CA ALA A 197 18.58 -35.33 1.98
C ALA A 197 19.40 -36.44 2.64
N THR A 198 18.75 -37.56 2.95
CA THR A 198 19.43 -38.83 3.20
C THR A 198 19.99 -39.27 1.86
N GLU A 199 21.29 -39.09 1.71
CA GLU A 199 22.13 -39.66 0.65
C GLU A 199 22.12 -41.21 0.71
#